data_AF-A0A9W9X0N4-F1
#
_entry.id   AF-A0A9W9X0N4-F1
#
_cell.length_a   1.000
_cell.length_b   1.000
_cell.length_c   1.000
_cell.angle_alpha   90.00
_cell.angle_beta   90.00
_cell.angle_gamma   90.00
#
_symmetry.space_group_name_H-M   'P 1'
#
loop_
_entity.id
_entity.type
_entity.pdbx_description
1 polymer ?
#
loop_
_entity_poly.entity_id
_entity_poly.type
_entity_poly.pdbx_seq_one_letter_code
_entity_poly.pdbx_strand_id
1 'polypeptide(L)'
;MALSMASGITTSVILETILLRRGADQLSWPMAARTAMGMSMVSMLAMELAENAVDYHLTGGIVAFGDPKFWLAAVVSIGAGYLAPLPYNYLRLRKYGKSCH
;
A
#
# COMPACT_ATOMS: atom_id res chain seq x y z
N MET A 1 13.15 7.58 -1.26
CA MET A 1 12.08 6.67 -0.80
C MET A 1 11.14 7.37 0.18
N ALA A 2 11.60 7.78 1.37
CA ALA A 2 10.73 8.40 2.38
C ALA A 2 9.87 9.59 1.89
N LEU A 3 10.42 10.50 1.08
CA LEU A 3 9.65 11.62 0.52
C LEU A 3 8.55 11.15 -0.44
N SER A 4 8.87 10.19 -1.32
CA SER A 4 7.92 9.58 -2.26
C SER A 4 6.78 8.89 -1.51
N MET A 5 7.13 8.11 -0.48
CA MET A 5 6.16 7.44 0.39
C MET A 5 5.28 8.44 1.13
N ALA A 6 5.87 9.49 1.71
CA ALA A 6 5.12 10.53 2.39
C ALA A 6 4.14 11.23 1.43
N SER A 7 4.57 11.55 0.20
CA SER A 7 3.66 12.11 -0.80
C SER A 7 2.55 11.15 -1.20
N GLY A 8 2.84 9.86 -1.42
CA GLY A 8 1.85 8.86 -1.81
C GLY A 8 0.82 8.57 -0.72
N ILE A 9 1.27 8.44 0.54
CA ILE A 9 0.39 8.28 1.69
C ILE A 9 -0.48 9.53 1.86
N THR A 10 0.10 10.72 1.76
CA THR A 10 -0.65 11.97 1.94
C THR A 10 -1.73 12.13 0.89
N THR A 11 -1.43 11.90 -0.39
CA THR A 11 -2.42 12.01 -1.47
C THR A 11 -3.49 10.92 -1.38
N SER A 12 -3.12 9.68 -1.02
CA SER A 12 -4.06 8.58 -0.78
C SER A 12 -5.02 8.89 0.36
N VAL A 13 -4.52 9.31 1.53
CA VAL A 13 -5.35 9.65 2.69
C VAL A 13 -6.28 10.81 2.37
N ILE A 14 -5.82 11.84 1.65
CA ILE A 14 -6.68 12.96 1.22
C ILE A 14 -7.80 12.45 0.31
N LEU A 15 -7.47 11.65 -0.71
CA LEU A 15 -8.44 11.14 -1.67
C LEU A 15 -9.49 10.24 -1.01
N GLU A 16 -9.05 9.30 -0.16
CA GLU A 16 -9.94 8.41 0.61
C GLU A 16 -10.81 9.18 1.60
N THR A 17 -10.27 10.19 2.28
CA THR A 17 -11.06 11.04 3.18
C THR A 17 -12.15 11.79 2.42
N ILE A 18 -11.85 12.31 1.22
CA ILE A 18 -12.82 12.98 0.36
C ILE A 18 -13.89 11.98 -0.11
N LEU A 19 -13.50 10.77 -0.53
CA LEU A 19 -14.43 9.73 -0.97
C LEU A 19 -15.32 9.22 0.17
N LEU A 20 -14.80 8.99 1.37
CA LEU A 20 -15.59 8.57 2.53
C LEU A 20 -16.57 9.67 2.99
N ARG A 21 -16.20 10.93 2.79
CA ARG A 21 -17.05 12.08 3.12
C ARG A 21 -18.14 12.33 2.08
N ARG A 22 -17.79 12.33 0.79
CA ARG A 22 -18.69 12.71 -0.31
C ARG A 22 -19.33 11.52 -1.04
N GLY A 23 -18.82 10.31 -0.81
CA GLY A 23 -19.33 9.08 -1.39
C GLY A 23 -20.48 8.48 -0.59
N ALA A 24 -20.62 7.16 -0.65
CA ALA A 24 -21.76 6.43 -0.08
C ALA A 24 -21.83 6.47 1.45
N ASP A 25 -20.68 6.53 2.13
CA ASP A 25 -20.60 6.39 3.60
C ASP A 25 -20.91 7.70 4.37
N GLN A 26 -20.83 8.88 3.72
CA GLN A 26 -21.18 10.20 4.26
C GLN A 26 -20.63 10.49 5.68
N LEU A 27 -19.43 10.01 5.99
CA LEU A 27 -18.83 10.12 7.33
C LEU A 27 -18.54 11.58 7.71
N SER A 28 -18.54 11.90 9.01
CA SER A 28 -18.07 13.20 9.50
C SER A 28 -16.58 13.38 9.20
N TRP A 29 -16.11 14.60 8.95
CA TRP A 29 -14.69 14.90 8.66
C TRP A 29 -13.69 14.18 9.58
N PRO A 30 -13.81 14.24 10.92
CA PRO A 30 -12.88 13.54 11.81
C PRO A 30 -12.98 12.02 11.70
N MET A 31 -14.16 11.48 11.46
CA MET A 31 -14.38 10.03 11.33
C MET A 31 -13.85 9.50 9.98
N ALA A 32 -14.05 10.25 8.89
CA ALA A 32 -13.54 9.93 7.56
C ALA A 32 -12.01 9.91 7.55
N ALA A 33 -11.35 10.93 8.12
CA ALA A 33 -9.89 10.99 8.20
C ALA A 33 -9.31 9.84 9.03
N ARG A 34 -9.92 9.52 10.18
CA ARG A 34 -9.49 8.41 11.03
C ARG A 34 -9.67 7.05 10.34
N THR A 35 -10.74 6.91 9.56
CA THR A 35 -11.03 5.68 8.82
C THR A 35 -10.07 5.53 7.63
N ALA A 36 -9.83 6.59 6.85
CA ALA A 36 -8.85 6.59 5.76
C ALA A 36 -7.44 6.21 6.26
N MET A 37 -6.96 6.88 7.32
CA MET A 37 -5.67 6.53 7.94
C MET A 37 -5.62 5.07 8.41
N GLY A 38 -6.72 4.55 8.97
CA GLY A 38 -6.79 3.17 9.49
C GLY A 38 -6.94 2.08 8.43
N MET A 39 -7.43 2.39 7.23
CA MET A 39 -7.64 1.39 6.18
C MET A 39 -6.39 1.15 5.33
N SER A 40 -5.61 2.20 5.05
CA SER A 40 -4.61 2.13 3.97
C SER A 40 -3.16 2.33 4.43
N MET A 41 -2.88 2.97 5.57
CA MET A 41 -1.48 3.21 5.99
C MET A 41 -0.69 1.92 6.22
N VAL A 42 -1.26 0.95 6.94
CA VAL A 42 -0.52 -0.27 7.32
C VAL A 42 -0.19 -1.08 6.06
N SER A 43 -1.17 -1.26 5.18
CA SER A 43 -1.00 -2.01 3.93
C SER A 43 -0.01 -1.34 2.98
N MET A 44 -0.07 -0.01 2.85
CA MET A 44 0.84 0.77 2.00
C MET A 44 2.28 0.71 2.53
N LEU A 45 2.47 0.80 3.85
CA LEU A 45 3.79 0.64 4.47
C LEU A 45 4.33 -0.78 4.30
N ALA A 46 3.51 -1.81 4.47
CA ALA A 46 3.92 -3.20 4.29
C ALA A 46 4.33 -3.49 2.84
N MET A 47 3.56 -3.00 1.89
CA MET A 47 3.82 -3.13 0.45
C MET A 47 5.14 -2.47 0.07
N GLU A 48 5.33 -1.21 0.43
CA GLU A 48 6.57 -0.50 0.12
C GLU A 48 7.79 -1.08 0.82
N LEU A 49 7.66 -1.53 2.07
CA LEU A 49 8.75 -2.19 2.76
C LEU A 49 9.14 -3.49 2.05
N ALA A 50 8.17 -4.28 1.61
CA ALA A 50 8.40 -5.52 0.89
C ALA A 50 9.04 -5.26 -0.48
N GLU A 51 8.53 -4.28 -1.24
CA GLU A 51 9.07 -3.89 -2.55
C GLU A 51 10.52 -3.45 -2.43
N ASN A 52 10.83 -2.56 -1.47
CA ASN A 52 12.20 -2.09 -1.25
C ASN A 52 13.13 -3.19 -0.73
N ALA A 53 12.64 -4.09 0.13
CA ALA A 53 13.43 -5.21 0.62
C ALA A 53 13.78 -6.20 -0.51
N VAL A 54 12.80 -6.53 -1.36
CA VAL A 54 12.99 -7.45 -2.50
C VAL A 54 13.85 -6.80 -3.58
N ASP A 55 13.61 -5.53 -3.90
CA ASP A 55 14.43 -4.81 -4.87
C ASP A 55 15.89 -4.73 -4.39
N TYR A 56 16.12 -4.32 -3.13
CA TYR A 56 17.47 -4.27 -2.56
C TYR A 56 18.15 -5.65 -2.56
N HIS A 57 17.40 -6.73 -2.29
CA HIS A 57 17.93 -8.09 -2.33
C HIS A 57 18.31 -8.56 -3.74
N LEU A 58 17.55 -8.16 -4.77
CA LEU A 58 17.74 -8.62 -6.15
C LEU A 58 18.70 -7.74 -6.96
N THR A 59 18.71 -6.42 -6.74
CA THR A 59 19.51 -5.45 -7.51
C THR A 59 20.72 -4.94 -6.72
N GLY A 60 20.78 -5.19 -5.41
CA GLY A 60 21.82 -4.64 -4.53
C GLY A 60 21.78 -3.12 -4.40
N GLY A 61 20.68 -2.47 -4.81
CA GLY A 61 20.55 -1.01 -4.87
C GLY A 61 21.15 -0.38 -6.13
N ILE A 62 21.51 -1.18 -7.15
CA ILE A 62 22.04 -0.68 -8.41
C ILE A 62 20.91 -0.53 -9.43
N VAL A 63 20.67 0.71 -9.86
CA VAL A 63 19.65 1.00 -10.89
C VAL A 63 20.28 0.89 -12.28
N ALA A 64 20.01 -0.22 -12.97
CA ALA A 64 20.54 -0.51 -14.30
C ALA A 64 19.41 -0.68 -15.33
N PHE A 65 18.86 0.43 -15.83
CA PHE A 65 17.73 0.43 -16.77
C PHE A 65 17.99 -0.32 -18.09
N GLY A 66 19.26 -0.49 -18.47
CA GLY A 66 19.67 -1.22 -19.68
C GLY A 66 19.78 -2.74 -19.48
N ASP A 67 19.67 -3.25 -18.25
CA ASP A 67 19.77 -4.68 -17.97
C ASP A 67 18.35 -5.30 -17.85
N PRO A 68 18.01 -6.34 -18.64
CA PRO A 68 16.75 -7.07 -18.49
C PRO A 68 16.51 -7.61 -17.08
N LYS A 69 17.57 -7.89 -16.31
CA LYS A 69 17.47 -8.36 -14.92
C LYS A 69 16.82 -7.33 -14.00
N PHE A 70 17.04 -6.04 -14.24
CA PHE A 70 16.43 -4.97 -13.46
C PHE A 70 14.90 -4.97 -13.61
N TRP A 71 14.41 -5.13 -14.83
CA TRP A 71 12.96 -5.20 -15.10
C TRP A 71 12.32 -6.46 -14.49
N LEU A 72 13.04 -7.58 -14.51
CA LEU A 72 12.56 -8.81 -13.88
C LEU A 72 12.51 -8.67 -12.35
N ALA A 73 13.53 -8.05 -11.75
CA ALA A 73 13.54 -7.72 -10.33
C ALA A 73 12.40 -6.76 -9.95
N ALA A 74 12.12 -5.76 -10.78
CA ALA A 74 11.00 -4.84 -10.58
C ALA A 74 9.65 -5.56 -10.59
N VAL A 75 9.42 -6.48 -11.53
CA VAL A 75 8.18 -7.29 -11.57
C VAL A 75 8.03 -8.15 -10.31
N VAL A 76 9.11 -8.78 -9.85
CA VAL A 76 9.11 -9.61 -8.63
C VAL A 76 8.89 -8.74 -7.39
N SER A 77 9.51 -7.56 -7.32
CA SER A 77 9.34 -6.58 -6.25
C SER A 77 7.86 -6.13 -6.14
N ILE A 78 7.25 -5.70 -7.26
CA ILE A 78 5.83 -5.33 -7.32
C ILE A 78 4.94 -6.50 -6.88
N GLY A 79 5.24 -7.71 -7.33
CA GLY A 79 4.50 -8.91 -6.91
C GLY A 79 4.58 -9.16 -5.41
N ALA A 80 5.76 -9.01 -4.81
CA ALA A 80 5.95 -9.13 -3.37
C ALA A 80 5.20 -8.03 -2.59
N GLY A 81 5.25 -6.79 -3.10
CA GLY A 81 4.47 -5.67 -2.58
C GLY A 81 2.98 -5.94 -2.55
N TYR A 82 2.42 -6.43 -3.65
CA TYR A 82 1.00 -6.77 -3.74
C TYR A 82 0.58 -7.90 -2.79
N LEU A 83 1.44 -8.91 -2.61
CA LEU A 83 1.16 -10.06 -1.75
C LEU A 83 1.32 -9.74 -0.26
N ALA A 84 2.23 -8.84 0.11
CA ALA A 84 2.55 -8.50 1.49
C ALA A 84 1.35 -8.04 2.36
N PRO A 85 0.43 -7.17 1.90
CA PRO A 85 -0.70 -6.73 2.71
C PRO A 85 -1.87 -7.72 2.75
N LEU A 86 -1.90 -8.74 1.89
CA LEU A 86 -3.04 -9.67 1.78
C LEU A 86 -3.32 -10.45 3.08
N PRO A 87 -2.33 -11.04 3.78
CA PRO A 87 -2.58 -11.76 5.03
C PRO A 87 -3.18 -10.85 6.12
N TYR A 88 -2.70 -9.60 6.21
CA TYR A 88 -3.22 -8.63 7.17
C TYR A 88 -4.68 -8.28 6.87
N ASN A 89 -4.99 -7.96 5.61
CA ASN A 89 -6.36 -7.66 5.18
C ASN A 89 -7.30 -8.86 5.38
N TYR A 90 -6.85 -10.08 5.08
CA TYR A 90 -7.62 -11.30 5.28
C TYR A 90 -7.95 -11.56 6.76
N LEU A 91 -6.96 -11.45 7.66
CA LEU A 91 -7.16 -11.64 9.10
C LEU A 91 -8.12 -10.59 9.67
N ARG A 92 -8.03 -9.34 9.20
CA ARG A 92 -8.95 -8.26 9.59
C ARG A 92 -10.38 -8.58 9.15
N LEU A 93 -10.59 -8.97 7.89
CA LEU A 93 -11.92 -9.34 7.38
C LEU A 93 -12.53 -10.51 8.17
N ARG A 94 -11.74 -11.56 8.42
CA ARG A 94 -12.15 -12.73 9.22
C ARG A 94 -12.55 -12.35 10.65
N LYS A 95 -11.83 -11.42 11.29
CA LYS A 95 -12.15 -10.93 12.64
C LYS A 95 -13.51 -10.24 12.72
N TYR A 96 -13.91 -9.52 11.67
CA TYR A 96 -15.20 -8.82 11.62
C TYR A 96 -16.33 -9.65 10.99
N GLY A 97 -16.09 -10.94 10.71
CA GLY A 97 -17.08 -11.81 10.08
C GLY A 97 -17.52 -11.33 8.69
N LYS A 98 -16.67 -10.56 8.00
CA LYS A 98 -16.90 -10.08 6.64
C LYS A 98 -16.13 -10.96 5.67
N SER A 99 -16.79 -11.41 4.61
CA SER A 99 -16.18 -12.14 3.50
C SER A 99 -16.23 -11.26 2.25
N CYS A 100 -15.17 -11.31 1.43
CA CYS A 100 -15.17 -10.72 0.08
C CYS A 100 -15.74 -11.68 -0.98
N HIS A 101 -16.50 -12.70 -0.56
CA HIS A 101 -17.24 -13.63 -1.40
C HIS A 101 -18.52 -14.07 -0.67
#